data_AF-A0A2E7Z3V1-F1
#
_entry.id   AF-A0A2E7Z3V1-F1
#
_cell.length_a   1.000
_cell.length_b   1.000
_cell.length_c   1.000
_cell.angle_alpha   90.00
_cell.angle_beta   90.00
_cell.angle_gamma   90.00
#
_symmetry.space_group_name_H-M   'P 1'
#
loop_
_entity.id
_entity.type
_entity.pdbx_description
1 polymer ?
#
loop_
_entity_poly.entity_id
_entity_poly.type
_entity_poly.pdbx_seq_one_letter_code
_entity_poly.pdbx_strand_id
1 'polypeptide(L)'
;DAEHLKHFDPNAMGGFEPEHLEGFDPMAMGGFAADHFKAFDPSMMGTFDAEKVEHFDPNAMGGFDADRFANFDPNAMAGFDADHVQNFDPNAMAGFDADKFANFDPNAMGGFDASQVENFDPNAMAGFDADKFANFDPNAMAGFDPDQVEHFDPNAMEGFARDHMTKMDMDALAAFDIDQVVHLDETAKQGIGDTVPEFAEFDIDVRKEFIGDDALRLGGVGSFEDLAAQLFSPTVDTESGDLTEMGWDEPFDDIDILDSESIDIEILVDEISDLMPDFEGEISEISQIFGFDEMVIE
;
A
#
# COMPACT_ATOMS: atom_id res chain seq x y z
N ASP A 1 29.13 -28.80 -20.65
CA ASP A 1 27.71 -29.08 -20.41
C ASP A 1 27.42 -28.81 -18.93
N ALA A 2 26.16 -28.62 -18.56
CA ALA A 2 25.75 -28.26 -17.21
C ALA A 2 26.19 -29.28 -16.15
N GLU A 3 26.11 -30.58 -16.45
CA GLU A 3 26.48 -31.64 -15.50
C GLU A 3 27.96 -31.61 -15.13
N HIS A 4 28.86 -31.28 -16.05
CA HIS A 4 30.27 -31.10 -15.71
C HIS A 4 30.52 -29.86 -14.84
N LEU A 5 29.75 -28.78 -15.04
CA LEU A 5 29.90 -27.54 -14.27
C LEU A 5 29.42 -27.69 -12.82
N LYS A 6 28.43 -28.56 -12.55
CA LYS A 6 27.99 -28.86 -11.17
C LYS A 6 29.10 -29.40 -10.27
N HIS A 7 30.11 -30.03 -10.86
CA HIS A 7 31.24 -30.62 -10.16
C HIS A 7 32.53 -29.79 -10.26
N PHE A 8 32.45 -28.61 -10.87
CA PHE A 8 33.59 -27.71 -10.94
C PHE A 8 33.89 -27.14 -9.56
N ASP A 9 35.17 -26.83 -9.27
CA ASP A 9 35.53 -26.23 -7.99
C ASP A 9 35.14 -24.75 -8.02
N PRO A 10 34.30 -24.24 -7.10
CA PRO A 10 33.96 -22.83 -7.05
C PRO A 10 35.17 -21.91 -7.01
N ASN A 11 36.28 -22.30 -6.36
CA ASN A 11 37.47 -21.47 -6.28
C ASN A 11 38.17 -21.28 -7.63
N ALA A 12 37.90 -22.14 -8.61
CA ALA A 12 38.42 -21.98 -9.96
C ALA A 12 37.68 -20.90 -10.77
N MET A 13 36.52 -20.42 -10.28
CA MET A 13 35.76 -19.33 -10.93
C MET A 13 36.46 -17.98 -10.84
N GLY A 14 37.26 -17.73 -9.80
CA GLY A 14 37.99 -16.47 -9.63
C GLY A 14 39.06 -16.17 -10.69
N GLY A 15 39.33 -17.12 -11.59
CA GLY A 15 40.21 -16.93 -12.74
C GLY A 15 39.48 -16.68 -14.07
N PHE A 16 38.14 -16.63 -14.08
CA PHE A 16 37.37 -16.35 -15.28
C PHE A 16 37.39 -14.84 -15.57
N GLU A 17 37.54 -14.52 -16.84
CA GLU A 17 37.40 -13.17 -17.41
C GLU A 17 36.11 -13.12 -18.26
N PRO A 18 35.49 -11.95 -18.46
CA PRO A 18 34.24 -11.79 -19.21
C PRO A 18 34.15 -12.57 -20.52
N GLU A 19 35.23 -12.55 -21.30
CA GLU A 19 35.34 -13.20 -22.60
C GLU A 19 35.18 -14.73 -22.52
N HIS A 20 35.47 -15.33 -21.36
CA HIS A 20 35.26 -16.75 -21.15
C HIS A 20 33.77 -17.09 -21.08
N LEU A 21 32.93 -16.22 -20.51
CA LEU A 21 31.49 -16.46 -20.34
C LEU A 21 30.69 -16.09 -21.59
N GLU A 22 31.16 -15.13 -22.39
CA GLU A 22 30.51 -14.78 -23.67
C GLU A 22 30.37 -15.99 -24.61
N GLY A 23 31.34 -16.92 -24.57
CA GLY A 23 31.35 -18.13 -25.40
C GLY A 23 30.60 -19.32 -24.83
N PHE A 24 29.99 -19.22 -23.64
CA PHE A 24 29.26 -20.34 -23.04
C PHE A 24 27.90 -20.54 -23.72
N ASP A 25 27.55 -21.81 -23.93
CA ASP A 25 26.19 -22.19 -24.27
C ASP A 25 25.26 -21.78 -23.11
N PRO A 26 24.15 -21.05 -23.34
CA PRO A 26 23.23 -20.65 -22.29
C PRO A 26 22.77 -21.82 -21.41
N MET A 27 22.53 -23.00 -21.99
CA MET A 27 22.11 -24.18 -21.22
C MET A 27 23.18 -24.69 -20.25
N ALA A 28 24.45 -24.34 -20.46
CA ALA A 28 25.52 -24.70 -19.52
C ALA A 28 25.36 -23.97 -18.18
N MET A 29 24.64 -22.84 -18.15
CA MET A 29 24.51 -22.03 -16.95
C MET A 29 23.77 -22.73 -15.81
N GLY A 30 22.87 -23.66 -16.13
CA GLY A 30 22.17 -24.49 -15.13
C GLY A 30 23.08 -25.49 -14.41
N GLY A 31 24.37 -25.51 -14.76
CA GLY A 31 25.40 -26.23 -14.03
C GLY A 31 26.03 -25.44 -12.88
N PHE A 32 25.88 -24.11 -12.85
CA PHE A 32 26.46 -23.28 -11.79
C PHE A 32 25.54 -23.27 -10.56
N ALA A 33 26.05 -23.76 -9.44
CA ALA A 33 25.44 -23.62 -8.11
C ALA A 33 25.82 -22.29 -7.43
N ALA A 34 25.13 -21.96 -6.33
CA ALA A 34 25.32 -20.72 -5.56
C ALA A 34 26.79 -20.41 -5.19
N ASP A 35 27.56 -21.42 -4.78
CA ASP A 35 28.97 -21.22 -4.42
C ASP A 35 29.83 -20.77 -5.61
N HIS A 36 29.49 -21.17 -6.85
CA HIS A 36 30.18 -20.68 -8.04
C HIS A 36 29.93 -19.19 -8.25
N PHE A 37 28.69 -18.73 -8.06
CA PHE A 37 28.35 -17.30 -8.17
C PHE A 37 28.99 -16.46 -7.06
N LYS A 38 29.10 -16.99 -5.84
CA LYS A 38 29.87 -16.37 -4.76
C LYS A 38 31.36 -16.24 -5.08
N ALA A 39 31.90 -17.14 -5.90
CA ALA A 39 33.30 -17.12 -6.28
C ALA A 39 33.60 -16.29 -7.54
N PHE A 40 32.58 -15.94 -8.34
CA PHE A 40 32.72 -14.96 -9.41
C PHE A 40 32.99 -13.56 -8.84
N ASP A 41 33.81 -12.80 -9.55
CA ASP A 41 33.89 -11.35 -9.37
C ASP A 41 32.55 -10.70 -9.76
N PRO A 42 32.00 -9.76 -8.97
CA PRO A 42 30.73 -9.12 -9.30
C PRO A 42 30.67 -8.48 -10.69
N SER A 43 31.80 -8.00 -11.24
CA SER A 43 31.83 -7.44 -12.59
C SER A 43 31.48 -8.44 -13.70
N MET A 44 31.56 -9.75 -13.42
CA MET A 44 31.15 -10.79 -14.34
C MET A 44 29.63 -10.79 -14.58
N MET A 45 28.84 -10.23 -13.66
CA MET A 45 27.38 -10.25 -13.78
C MET A 45 26.87 -9.52 -15.03
N GLY A 46 27.57 -8.47 -15.46
CA GLY A 46 27.24 -7.72 -16.67
C GLY A 46 27.44 -8.51 -17.98
N THR A 47 27.97 -9.74 -17.92
CA THR A 47 28.15 -10.61 -19.10
C THR A 47 26.99 -11.57 -19.32
N PHE A 48 26.10 -11.73 -18.34
CA PHE A 48 24.93 -12.58 -18.46
C PHE A 48 23.78 -11.77 -19.05
N ASP A 49 23.31 -12.20 -20.22
CA ASP A 49 22.08 -11.71 -20.84
C ASP A 49 20.88 -12.53 -20.35
N ALA A 50 19.67 -12.08 -20.70
CA ALA A 50 18.43 -12.73 -20.31
C ALA A 50 18.39 -14.23 -20.67
N GLU A 51 18.91 -14.62 -21.84
CA GLU A 51 18.93 -16.02 -22.29
C GLU A 51 19.83 -16.90 -21.39
N LYS A 52 20.97 -16.38 -20.93
CA LYS A 52 21.83 -17.10 -19.97
C LYS A 52 21.18 -17.18 -18.59
N VAL A 53 20.54 -16.10 -18.15
CA VAL A 53 19.86 -16.02 -16.85
C VAL A 53 18.69 -17.00 -16.76
N GLU A 54 17.89 -17.14 -17.82
CA GLU A 54 16.77 -18.10 -17.90
C GLU A 54 17.21 -19.55 -17.61
N HIS A 55 18.48 -19.85 -17.88
CA HIS A 55 19.04 -21.17 -17.67
C HIS A 55 19.79 -21.33 -16.33
N PHE A 56 19.79 -20.34 -15.45
CA PHE A 56 20.33 -20.53 -14.11
C PHE A 56 19.53 -21.59 -13.34
N ASP A 57 20.19 -22.27 -12.40
CA ASP A 57 19.45 -23.07 -11.41
C ASP A 57 18.85 -22.08 -10.40
N PRO A 58 17.53 -22.12 -10.11
CA PRO A 58 16.92 -21.24 -9.12
C PRO A 58 17.64 -21.26 -7.77
N ASN A 59 18.15 -22.42 -7.31
CA ASN A 59 18.89 -22.51 -6.05
C ASN A 59 20.25 -21.81 -6.09
N ALA A 60 20.76 -21.50 -7.28
CA ALA A 60 22.00 -20.75 -7.42
C ALA A 60 21.84 -19.28 -7.03
N MET A 61 20.60 -18.79 -6.95
CA MET A 61 20.28 -17.40 -6.61
C MET A 61 20.71 -17.00 -5.18
N GLY A 62 20.79 -17.95 -4.24
CA GLY A 62 21.42 -17.73 -2.93
C GLY A 62 22.94 -17.47 -3.00
N GLY A 63 23.50 -17.44 -4.20
CA GLY A 63 24.88 -17.05 -4.50
C GLY A 63 25.08 -15.56 -4.77
N PHE A 64 24.00 -14.80 -4.92
CA PHE A 64 24.03 -13.40 -5.34
C PHE A 64 23.77 -12.48 -4.15
N ASP A 65 24.52 -11.39 -4.07
CA ASP A 65 24.35 -10.31 -3.11
C ASP A 65 24.03 -9.01 -3.86
N ALA A 66 23.80 -7.93 -3.11
CA ALA A 66 23.45 -6.62 -3.68
C ALA A 66 24.48 -6.13 -4.70
N ASP A 67 25.78 -6.30 -4.41
CA ASP A 67 26.85 -5.89 -5.32
C ASP A 67 26.79 -6.65 -6.65
N ARG A 68 26.45 -7.94 -6.64
CA ARG A 68 26.26 -8.73 -7.88
C ARG A 68 25.04 -8.26 -8.66
N PHE A 69 23.89 -8.07 -8.01
CA PHE A 69 22.70 -7.56 -8.70
C PHE A 69 22.92 -6.17 -9.29
N ALA A 70 23.65 -5.30 -8.59
CA ALA A 70 24.01 -3.98 -9.09
C ALA A 70 24.85 -4.02 -10.38
N ASN A 71 25.63 -5.09 -10.60
CA ASN A 71 26.48 -5.25 -11.78
C ASN A 71 25.80 -5.95 -12.97
N PHE A 72 24.57 -6.45 -12.83
CA PHE A 72 23.82 -6.96 -13.99
C PHE A 72 23.41 -5.83 -14.94
N ASP A 73 23.39 -6.14 -16.24
CA ASP A 73 22.68 -5.32 -17.21
C ASP A 73 21.17 -5.37 -16.91
N PRO A 74 20.44 -4.24 -16.90
CA PRO A 74 19.00 -4.25 -16.66
C PRO A 74 18.22 -5.19 -17.58
N ASN A 75 18.62 -5.36 -18.84
CA ASN A 75 17.93 -6.26 -19.77
C ASN A 75 18.07 -7.74 -19.36
N ALA A 76 19.06 -8.10 -18.55
CA ALA A 76 19.20 -9.46 -18.04
C ALA A 76 18.07 -9.85 -17.08
N MET A 77 17.39 -8.85 -16.48
CA MET A 77 16.28 -9.08 -15.56
C MET A 77 15.10 -9.80 -16.22
N ALA A 78 14.94 -9.65 -17.54
CA ALA A 78 13.91 -10.35 -18.32
C ALA A 78 14.11 -11.87 -18.36
N GLY A 79 15.29 -12.37 -17.98
CA GLY A 79 15.58 -13.80 -17.89
C GLY A 79 15.20 -14.44 -16.55
N PHE A 80 14.91 -13.67 -15.51
CA PHE A 80 14.48 -14.23 -14.23
C PHE A 80 12.99 -14.55 -14.26
N ASP A 81 12.64 -15.69 -13.69
CA ASP A 81 11.25 -16.10 -13.42
C ASP A 81 10.94 -16.09 -11.92
N ALA A 82 9.71 -16.42 -11.56
CA ALA A 82 9.27 -16.44 -10.17
C ALA A 82 10.06 -17.44 -9.30
N ASP A 83 10.49 -18.59 -9.84
CA ASP A 83 11.26 -19.58 -9.08
C ASP A 83 12.66 -19.05 -8.75
N HIS A 84 13.29 -18.32 -9.67
CA HIS A 84 14.55 -17.62 -9.39
C HIS A 84 14.37 -16.56 -8.30
N VAL A 85 13.35 -15.71 -8.43
CA VAL A 85 13.10 -14.60 -7.51
C VAL A 85 12.85 -15.09 -6.08
N GLN A 86 12.11 -16.20 -5.90
CA GLN A 86 11.90 -16.82 -4.59
C GLN A 86 13.20 -17.23 -3.87
N ASN A 87 14.28 -17.40 -4.62
CA ASN A 87 15.58 -17.79 -4.09
C ASN A 87 16.58 -16.61 -3.96
N PHE A 88 16.16 -15.37 -4.24
CA PHE A 88 16.97 -14.19 -3.93
C PHE A 88 17.10 -14.00 -2.42
N ASP A 89 18.32 -13.68 -1.96
CA ASP A 89 18.50 -13.23 -0.58
C ASP A 89 17.83 -11.85 -0.42
N PRO A 90 17.04 -11.62 0.65
CA PRO A 90 16.38 -10.33 0.88
C PRO A 90 17.34 -9.13 0.83
N ASN A 91 18.56 -9.26 1.36
CA ASN A 91 19.53 -8.16 1.35
C ASN A 91 20.07 -7.88 -0.05
N ALA A 92 19.94 -8.83 -0.98
CA ALA A 92 20.37 -8.65 -2.35
C ALA A 92 19.47 -7.67 -3.12
N MET A 93 18.26 -7.40 -2.62
CA MET A 93 17.33 -6.45 -3.20
C MET A 93 17.84 -5.00 -3.21
N ALA A 94 18.78 -4.66 -2.31
CA ALA A 94 19.46 -3.36 -2.33
C ALA A 94 20.34 -3.13 -3.59
N GLY A 95 20.58 -4.17 -4.39
CA GLY A 95 21.28 -4.06 -5.68
C GLY A 95 20.40 -3.66 -6.86
N PHE A 96 19.08 -3.56 -6.65
CA PHE A 96 18.11 -3.28 -7.70
C PHE A 96 17.76 -1.79 -7.75
N ASP A 97 17.50 -1.31 -8.96
CA ASP A 97 17.04 0.04 -9.25
C ASP A 97 15.80 0.00 -10.15
N ALA A 98 15.22 1.16 -10.43
CA ALA A 98 14.01 1.27 -11.25
C ALA A 98 14.19 0.65 -12.65
N ASP A 99 15.36 0.81 -13.27
CA ASP A 99 15.63 0.25 -14.60
C ASP A 99 15.63 -1.29 -14.57
N LYS A 100 16.18 -1.90 -13.51
CA LYS A 100 16.13 -3.36 -13.34
C LYS A 100 14.71 -3.86 -13.13
N PHE A 101 13.93 -3.24 -12.25
CA PHE A 101 12.53 -3.62 -12.05
C PHE A 101 11.69 -3.46 -13.31
N ALA A 102 11.91 -2.39 -14.08
CA ALA A 102 11.21 -2.16 -15.35
C ALA A 102 11.42 -3.30 -16.37
N ASN A 103 12.58 -3.95 -16.34
CA ASN A 103 12.96 -5.01 -17.28
C ASN A 103 12.59 -6.43 -16.81
N PHE A 104 12.07 -6.62 -15.60
CA PHE A 104 11.53 -7.92 -15.22
C PHE A 104 10.29 -8.28 -16.03
N ASP A 105 10.14 -9.58 -16.33
CA ASP A 105 8.86 -10.11 -16.76
C ASP A 105 7.83 -9.96 -15.62
N PRO A 106 6.60 -9.47 -15.90
CA PRO A 106 5.57 -9.33 -14.88
C PRO A 106 5.32 -10.60 -14.08
N ASN A 107 5.40 -11.80 -14.69
CA ASN A 107 5.16 -13.06 -13.99
C ASN A 107 6.24 -13.36 -12.93
N ALA A 108 7.44 -12.79 -13.05
CA ALA A 108 8.49 -12.95 -12.05
C ALA A 108 8.13 -12.26 -10.72
N MET A 109 7.24 -11.25 -10.75
CA MET A 109 6.80 -10.53 -9.56
C MET A 109 6.12 -11.45 -8.53
N GLY A 110 5.45 -12.50 -8.98
CA GLY A 110 4.82 -13.50 -8.10
C GLY A 110 5.82 -14.36 -7.33
N GLY A 111 7.12 -14.21 -7.58
CA GLY A 111 8.18 -14.85 -6.83
C GLY A 111 8.66 -14.07 -5.62
N PHE A 112 8.32 -12.78 -5.49
CA PHE A 112 8.75 -11.99 -4.35
C PHE A 112 7.99 -12.37 -3.07
N ASP A 113 8.69 -12.33 -1.94
CA ASP A 113 8.09 -12.39 -0.61
C ASP A 113 8.22 -11.06 0.15
N ALA A 114 7.47 -10.92 1.25
CA ALA A 114 7.45 -9.69 2.04
C ALA A 114 8.85 -9.26 2.53
N SER A 115 9.71 -10.22 2.91
CA SER A 115 11.05 -9.88 3.41
C SER A 115 11.96 -9.32 2.32
N GLN A 116 11.78 -9.77 1.07
CA GLN A 116 12.49 -9.20 -0.07
C GLN A 116 11.97 -7.80 -0.40
N VAL A 117 10.65 -7.60 -0.36
CA VAL A 117 10.01 -6.30 -0.61
C VAL A 117 10.43 -5.23 0.39
N GLU A 118 10.54 -5.57 1.67
CA GLU A 118 11.05 -4.67 2.71
C GLU A 118 12.45 -4.09 2.38
N ASN A 119 13.21 -4.76 1.51
CA ASN A 119 14.56 -4.37 1.12
C ASN A 119 14.61 -3.67 -0.25
N PHE A 120 13.48 -3.33 -0.85
CA PHE A 120 13.46 -2.53 -2.08
C PHE A 120 13.83 -1.08 -1.77
N ASP A 121 14.70 -0.48 -2.58
CA ASP A 121 14.92 0.97 -2.51
C ASP A 121 13.63 1.70 -2.95
N PRO A 122 13.13 2.69 -2.21
CA PRO A 122 11.93 3.44 -2.60
C PRO A 122 12.00 4.02 -4.02
N ASN A 123 13.17 4.45 -4.50
CA ASN A 123 13.30 4.97 -5.86
C ASN A 123 13.15 3.88 -6.93
N ALA A 124 13.35 2.61 -6.55
CA ALA A 124 13.20 1.48 -7.46
C ALA A 124 11.72 1.22 -7.81
N MET A 125 10.79 1.75 -7.01
CA MET A 125 9.34 1.63 -7.22
C MET A 125 8.87 2.29 -8.53
N ALA A 126 9.62 3.27 -9.04
CA ALA A 126 9.38 3.87 -10.35
C ALA A 126 9.55 2.88 -11.53
N GLY A 127 10.14 1.70 -11.29
CA GLY A 127 10.27 0.62 -12.28
C GLY A 127 9.04 -0.26 -12.41
N PHE A 128 8.02 -0.09 -11.55
CA PHE A 128 6.83 -0.92 -11.54
C PHE A 128 5.70 -0.30 -12.37
N ASP A 129 4.92 -1.17 -13.01
CA ASP A 129 3.72 -0.81 -13.77
C ASP A 129 2.54 -1.66 -13.28
N ALA A 130 1.35 -1.38 -13.84
CA ALA A 130 0.13 -2.08 -13.47
C ALA A 130 0.22 -3.60 -13.69
N ASP A 131 0.86 -4.04 -14.78
CA ASP A 131 0.99 -5.47 -15.06
C ASP A 131 1.88 -6.18 -14.02
N LYS A 132 2.93 -5.52 -13.53
CA LYS A 132 3.79 -6.05 -12.47
C LYS A 132 3.04 -6.16 -11.13
N PHE A 133 2.31 -5.13 -10.71
CA PHE A 133 1.50 -5.22 -9.49
C PHE A 133 0.39 -6.25 -9.58
N ALA A 134 -0.21 -6.43 -10.77
CA ALA A 134 -1.24 -7.45 -10.98
C ALA A 134 -0.71 -8.89 -10.82
N ASN A 135 0.59 -9.11 -10.99
CA ASN A 135 1.24 -10.42 -10.84
C ASN A 135 1.98 -10.58 -9.51
N PHE A 136 1.94 -9.57 -8.63
CA PHE A 136 2.55 -9.64 -7.32
C PHE A 136 1.81 -10.65 -6.42
N ASP A 137 2.51 -11.38 -5.54
CA ASP A 137 1.82 -12.20 -4.54
C ASP A 137 1.17 -11.27 -3.50
N PRO A 138 -0.13 -11.40 -3.21
CA PRO A 138 -0.79 -10.59 -2.19
C PRO A 138 -0.06 -10.61 -0.84
N ASN A 139 0.52 -11.73 -0.42
CA ASN A 139 1.24 -11.80 0.86
C ASN A 139 2.56 -11.02 0.87
N ALA A 140 3.17 -10.78 -0.29
CA ALA A 140 4.36 -9.97 -0.39
C ALA A 140 4.07 -8.47 -0.20
N MET A 141 2.80 -8.06 -0.37
CA MET A 141 2.36 -6.68 -0.13
C MET A 141 2.53 -6.24 1.33
N ALA A 142 2.62 -7.18 2.28
CA ALA A 142 2.93 -6.89 3.68
C ALA A 142 4.35 -6.35 3.89
N GLY A 143 5.23 -6.48 2.89
CA GLY A 143 6.60 -5.96 2.97
C GLY A 143 6.75 -4.51 2.52
N PHE A 144 5.71 -3.89 1.97
CA PHE A 144 5.78 -2.49 1.56
C PHE A 144 5.74 -1.56 2.77
N ASP A 145 6.67 -0.61 2.83
CA ASP A 145 6.68 0.46 3.81
C ASP A 145 6.08 1.77 3.26
N PRO A 146 5.75 2.75 4.13
CA PRO A 146 5.22 4.04 3.71
C PRO A 146 6.09 4.78 2.68
N ASP A 147 7.41 4.77 2.84
CA ASP A 147 8.33 5.49 1.95
C ASP A 147 8.30 4.88 0.54
N GLN A 148 8.20 3.55 0.42
CA GLN A 148 8.07 2.86 -0.86
C GLN A 148 6.71 3.15 -1.53
N VAL A 149 5.62 3.19 -0.75
CA VAL A 149 4.27 3.49 -1.26
C VAL A 149 4.19 4.89 -1.86
N GLU A 150 4.83 5.89 -1.24
CA GLU A 150 4.91 7.26 -1.78
C GLU A 150 5.58 7.32 -3.17
N HIS A 151 6.35 6.30 -3.55
CA HIS A 151 7.06 6.23 -4.83
C HIS A 151 6.34 5.37 -5.90
N PHE A 152 5.16 4.82 -5.61
CA PHE A 152 4.37 4.16 -6.64
C PHE A 152 3.87 5.15 -7.70
N ASP A 153 4.05 4.80 -8.97
CA ASP A 153 3.44 5.55 -10.07
C ASP A 153 1.90 5.42 -9.98
N PRO A 154 1.14 6.52 -10.04
CA PRO A 154 -0.32 6.46 -10.01
C PRO A 154 -0.93 5.52 -11.05
N ASN A 155 -0.35 5.38 -12.25
CA ASN A 155 -0.86 4.45 -13.27
C ASN A 155 -0.62 2.99 -12.89
N ALA A 156 0.39 2.69 -12.07
CA ALA A 156 0.68 1.34 -11.62
C ALA A 156 -0.38 0.83 -10.62
N MET A 157 -1.13 1.76 -10.00
CA MET A 157 -2.24 1.47 -9.10
C MET A 157 -3.37 0.68 -9.78
N GLU A 158 -3.53 0.80 -11.10
CA GLU A 158 -4.50 0.01 -11.88
C GLU A 158 -4.26 -1.52 -11.77
N GLY A 159 -3.05 -1.92 -11.39
CA GLY A 159 -2.66 -3.32 -11.18
C GLY A 159 -3.08 -3.92 -9.84
N PHE A 160 -3.56 -3.10 -8.90
CA PHE A 160 -3.89 -3.59 -7.57
C PHE A 160 -5.28 -4.21 -7.52
N ALA A 161 -5.39 -5.34 -6.82
CA ALA A 161 -6.65 -5.99 -6.52
C ALA A 161 -6.99 -5.87 -5.03
N ARG A 162 -8.25 -6.17 -4.68
CA ARG A 162 -8.72 -6.26 -3.27
C ARG A 162 -7.75 -7.05 -2.39
N ASP A 163 -7.33 -8.22 -2.84
CA ASP A 163 -6.48 -9.12 -2.05
C ASP A 163 -5.12 -8.47 -1.72
N HIS A 164 -4.57 -7.66 -2.62
CA HIS A 164 -3.34 -6.90 -2.36
C HIS A 164 -3.55 -5.92 -1.20
N MET A 165 -4.63 -5.14 -1.24
CA MET A 165 -4.95 -4.15 -0.21
C MET A 165 -5.25 -4.77 1.15
N THR A 166 -5.86 -5.96 1.17
CA THR A 166 -6.10 -6.69 2.45
C THR A 166 -4.84 -7.25 3.10
N LYS A 167 -3.70 -7.20 2.41
CA LYS A 167 -2.43 -7.77 2.85
C LYS A 167 -1.35 -6.73 3.09
N MET A 168 -1.58 -5.48 2.70
CA MET A 168 -0.70 -4.37 3.07
C MET A 168 -0.88 -4.01 4.54
N ASP A 169 0.21 -3.55 5.15
CA ASP A 169 0.20 -3.03 6.50
C ASP A 169 -0.51 -1.66 6.56
N MET A 170 -1.08 -1.33 7.72
CA MET A 170 -1.90 -0.12 7.90
C MET A 170 -1.11 1.16 7.61
N ASP A 171 0.14 1.23 8.07
CA ASP A 171 1.01 2.38 7.83
C ASP A 171 1.26 2.59 6.33
N ALA A 172 1.45 1.50 5.57
CA ALA A 172 1.64 1.55 4.13
C ALA A 172 0.34 1.96 3.41
N LEU A 173 -0.82 1.46 3.84
CA LEU A 173 -2.10 1.89 3.30
C LEU A 173 -2.34 3.39 3.55
N ALA A 174 -1.98 3.90 4.73
CA ALA A 174 -2.15 5.31 5.09
C ALA A 174 -1.23 6.25 4.28
N ALA A 175 -0.15 5.73 3.71
CA ALA A 175 0.81 6.47 2.89
C ALA A 175 0.34 6.73 1.46
N PHE A 176 -0.76 6.10 1.01
CA PHE A 176 -1.31 6.39 -0.30
C PHE A 176 -1.75 7.85 -0.42
N ASP A 177 -1.38 8.50 -1.51
CA ASP A 177 -1.88 9.82 -1.85
C ASP A 177 -3.17 9.77 -2.68
N ILE A 178 -3.81 10.92 -2.86
CA ILE A 178 -5.07 11.01 -3.62
C ILE A 178 -4.88 10.63 -5.10
N ASP A 179 -3.75 10.96 -5.71
CA ASP A 179 -3.49 10.65 -7.11
C ASP A 179 -3.37 9.14 -7.32
N GLN A 180 -2.80 8.41 -6.36
CA GLN A 180 -2.73 6.95 -6.36
C GLN A 180 -4.11 6.31 -6.12
N VAL A 181 -4.87 6.80 -5.14
CA VAL A 181 -6.17 6.21 -4.77
C VAL A 181 -7.21 6.35 -5.89
N VAL A 182 -7.20 7.45 -6.66
CA VAL A 182 -8.15 7.61 -7.77
C VAL A 182 -7.90 6.65 -8.94
N HIS A 183 -6.70 6.07 -9.07
CA HIS A 183 -6.37 5.06 -10.08
C HIS A 183 -6.66 3.63 -9.63
N LEU A 184 -7.01 3.43 -8.36
CA LEU A 184 -7.47 2.13 -7.87
C LEU A 184 -8.85 1.79 -8.42
N ASP A 185 -9.06 0.50 -8.72
CA ASP A 185 -10.39 0.00 -9.00
C ASP A 185 -11.27 -0.08 -7.73
N GLU A 186 -12.58 -0.19 -7.92
CA GLU A 186 -13.56 -0.24 -6.82
C GLU A 186 -13.33 -1.41 -5.85
N THR A 187 -12.79 -2.54 -6.32
CA THR A 187 -12.52 -3.70 -5.47
C THR A 187 -11.26 -3.52 -4.63
N ALA A 188 -10.23 -2.88 -5.17
CA ALA A 188 -9.04 -2.49 -4.43
C ALA A 188 -9.40 -1.45 -3.36
N LYS A 189 -10.21 -0.43 -3.70
CA LYS A 189 -10.75 0.53 -2.74
C LYS A 189 -11.52 -0.15 -1.60
N GLN A 190 -12.36 -1.15 -1.91
CA GLN A 190 -13.03 -1.96 -0.89
C GLN A 190 -12.05 -2.72 0.00
N GLY A 191 -10.94 -3.24 -0.56
CA GLY A 191 -9.91 -3.92 0.21
C GLY A 191 -9.23 -3.01 1.23
N ILE A 192 -9.04 -1.73 0.92
CA ILE A 192 -8.56 -0.73 1.90
C ILE A 192 -9.59 -0.59 3.02
N GLY A 193 -10.88 -0.42 2.68
CA GLY A 193 -11.96 -0.30 3.66
C GLY A 193 -12.19 -1.56 4.52
N ASP A 194 -11.83 -2.75 4.04
CA ASP A 194 -11.90 -3.98 4.83
C ASP A 194 -10.79 -4.07 5.89
N THR A 195 -9.63 -3.47 5.61
CA THR A 195 -8.45 -3.49 6.48
C THR A 195 -8.45 -2.34 7.47
N VAL A 196 -8.90 -1.16 7.05
CA VAL A 196 -8.80 0.09 7.79
C VAL A 196 -10.06 0.27 8.65
N PRO A 197 -9.98 0.14 9.99
CA PRO A 197 -11.14 0.32 10.85
C PRO A 197 -11.59 1.78 10.92
N GLU A 198 -10.65 2.73 10.88
CA GLU A 198 -10.88 4.17 10.92
C GLU A 198 -9.86 4.86 9.99
N PHE A 199 -10.31 5.81 9.18
CA PHE A 199 -9.43 6.53 8.24
C PHE A 199 -8.70 7.71 8.89
N ALA A 200 -8.55 7.73 10.22
CA ALA A 200 -8.00 8.86 10.97
C ALA A 200 -6.53 9.17 10.64
N GLU A 201 -5.79 8.21 10.07
CA GLU A 201 -4.38 8.35 9.69
C GLU A 201 -4.17 8.75 8.23
N PHE A 202 -5.21 8.71 7.41
CA PHE A 202 -5.15 8.99 5.96
C PHE A 202 -5.17 10.49 5.67
N ASP A 203 -4.62 10.92 4.54
CA ASP A 203 -4.80 12.31 4.08
C ASP A 203 -6.29 12.67 3.89
N ILE A 204 -6.66 13.91 4.19
CA ILE A 204 -8.06 14.36 4.14
C ILE A 204 -8.68 14.22 2.73
N ASP A 205 -7.89 14.40 1.68
CA ASP A 205 -8.37 14.26 0.31
C ASP A 205 -8.58 12.79 -0.05
N VAL A 206 -7.77 11.88 0.49
CA VAL A 206 -7.99 10.43 0.38
C VAL A 206 -9.26 10.00 1.13
N ARG A 207 -9.50 10.52 2.34
CA ARG A 207 -10.71 10.20 3.11
C ARG A 207 -12.00 10.53 2.35
N LYS A 208 -12.01 11.62 1.58
CA LYS A 208 -13.17 12.03 0.76
C LYS A 208 -13.53 11.03 -0.32
N GLU A 209 -12.57 10.24 -0.79
CA GLU A 209 -12.83 9.22 -1.79
C GLU A 209 -13.57 8.01 -1.19
N PHE A 210 -13.38 7.73 0.10
CA PHE A 210 -13.99 6.58 0.78
C PHE A 210 -15.24 6.93 1.60
N ILE A 211 -15.30 8.16 2.12
CA ILE A 211 -16.32 8.62 3.07
C ILE A 211 -17.10 9.77 2.44
N GLY A 212 -18.44 9.67 2.42
CA GLY A 212 -19.30 10.76 1.96
C GLY A 212 -19.20 12.01 2.85
N ASP A 213 -19.46 13.19 2.26
CA ASP A 213 -19.33 14.52 2.90
C ASP A 213 -19.93 14.64 4.32
N ASP A 214 -20.98 13.88 4.61
CA ASP A 214 -21.68 13.91 5.90
C ASP A 214 -20.89 13.23 7.03
N ALA A 215 -20.14 12.17 6.73
CA ALA A 215 -19.32 11.46 7.71
C ALA A 215 -17.94 12.11 7.91
N LEU A 216 -17.45 12.89 6.94
CA LEU A 216 -16.26 13.73 7.07
C LEU A 216 -16.42 14.86 8.08
N ARG A 217 -17.62 15.45 8.16
CA ARG A 217 -17.95 16.48 9.15
C ARG A 217 -17.88 15.98 10.59
N LEU A 218 -17.93 14.66 10.79
CA LEU A 218 -17.87 14.02 12.10
C LEU A 218 -16.50 13.39 12.39
N GLY A 219 -15.46 13.74 11.64
CA GLY A 219 -14.11 13.20 11.86
C GLY A 219 -13.94 11.73 11.48
N GLY A 220 -14.86 11.15 10.70
CA GLY A 220 -14.79 9.76 10.26
C GLY A 220 -15.49 8.75 11.16
N VAL A 221 -16.24 9.18 12.19
CA VAL A 221 -16.99 8.29 13.12
C VAL A 221 -18.26 7.66 12.53
N GLY A 222 -18.38 7.60 11.21
CA GLY A 222 -19.57 7.07 10.53
C GLY A 222 -20.66 8.11 10.29
N SER A 223 -21.89 7.64 10.08
CA SER A 223 -23.02 8.53 9.79
C SER A 223 -23.44 9.33 11.03
N PHE A 224 -24.09 10.48 10.84
CA PHE A 224 -24.70 11.22 11.94
C PHE A 224 -25.70 10.36 12.75
N GLU A 225 -26.31 9.37 12.10
CA GLU A 225 -27.22 8.40 12.72
C GLU A 225 -26.49 7.46 13.69
N ASP A 226 -25.26 7.04 13.37
CA ASP A 226 -24.43 6.20 14.24
C ASP A 226 -23.89 6.99 15.44
N LEU A 227 -23.48 8.25 15.22
CA LEU A 227 -23.08 9.16 16.29
C LEU A 227 -24.27 9.46 17.22
N ALA A 228 -25.44 9.74 16.66
CA ALA A 228 -26.66 9.93 17.44
C ALA A 228 -27.02 8.66 18.23
N ALA A 229 -26.84 7.47 17.65
CA ALA A 229 -27.07 6.22 18.36
C ALA A 229 -26.07 5.99 19.51
N GLN A 230 -24.83 6.48 19.42
CA GLN A 230 -23.84 6.42 20.51
C GLN A 230 -24.12 7.44 21.62
N LEU A 231 -24.37 8.71 21.26
CA LEU A 231 -24.64 9.79 22.21
C LEU A 231 -25.98 9.64 22.91
N PHE A 232 -26.99 9.15 22.19
CA PHE A 232 -28.35 8.96 22.70
C PHE A 232 -28.68 7.48 22.98
N SER A 233 -27.65 6.62 23.07
CA SER A 233 -27.82 5.28 23.64
C SER A 233 -28.32 5.42 25.08
N PRO A 234 -29.38 4.70 25.49
CA PRO A 234 -30.07 4.95 26.76
C PRO A 234 -29.28 4.57 28.02
N THR A 235 -27.95 4.39 27.93
CA THR A 235 -27.11 3.93 29.03
C THR A 235 -25.75 4.63 29.20
N VAL A 236 -25.47 5.78 28.56
CA VAL A 236 -24.23 6.51 28.83
C VAL A 236 -24.52 7.74 29.71
N ASP A 237 -24.31 7.58 31.02
CA ASP A 237 -24.07 8.71 31.93
C ASP A 237 -22.75 9.37 31.49
N THR A 238 -22.82 10.37 30.61
CA THR A 238 -21.67 11.22 30.28
C THR A 238 -21.57 12.32 31.34
N GLU A 239 -20.74 12.10 32.38
CA GLU A 239 -20.22 13.22 33.16
C GLU A 239 -19.37 14.08 32.20
N SER A 240 -19.54 15.41 32.28
CA SER A 240 -19.11 16.41 31.30
C SER A 240 -17.59 16.56 31.10
N GLY A 241 -16.78 15.62 31.60
CA GLY A 241 -15.32 15.62 31.53
C GLY A 241 -14.72 14.83 30.36
N ASP A 242 -15.50 14.04 29.64
CA ASP A 242 -14.98 13.05 28.66
C ASP A 242 -14.82 13.61 27.23
N LEU A 243 -15.47 14.74 26.91
CA LEU A 243 -15.50 15.30 25.54
C LEU A 243 -14.16 15.95 25.15
N THR A 244 -13.45 16.52 26.12
CA THR A 244 -12.15 17.17 25.89
C THR A 244 -11.03 16.16 25.66
N GLU A 245 -11.14 14.94 26.22
CA GLU A 245 -10.24 13.83 25.91
C GLU A 245 -10.50 13.24 24.51
N MET A 246 -11.72 13.40 23.98
CA MET A 246 -12.10 13.04 22.61
C MET A 246 -11.81 14.13 21.56
N GLY A 247 -11.04 15.18 21.94
CA GLY A 247 -10.58 16.22 21.02
C GLY A 247 -11.60 17.31 20.70
N TRP A 248 -12.70 17.39 21.46
CA TRP A 248 -13.61 18.53 21.39
C TRP A 248 -13.03 19.70 22.20
N ASP A 249 -13.09 20.92 21.66
CA ASP A 249 -12.81 22.13 22.46
C ASP A 249 -13.72 22.14 23.70
N GLU A 250 -13.23 22.72 24.82
CA GLU A 250 -13.90 22.68 26.13
C GLU A 250 -15.42 22.82 26.02
N PRO A 251 -16.20 22.02 26.79
CA PRO A 251 -17.64 21.96 26.63
C PRO A 251 -18.22 23.36 26.74
N PHE A 252 -19.23 23.65 25.91
CA PHE A 252 -19.99 24.89 25.87
C PHE A 252 -20.52 25.25 27.28
N ASP A 253 -19.69 25.92 28.10
CA ASP A 253 -19.97 26.28 29.50
C ASP A 253 -21.12 27.29 29.65
N ASP A 254 -21.62 27.83 28.54
CA ASP A 254 -22.65 28.88 28.51
C ASP A 254 -23.97 28.46 27.83
N ILE A 255 -24.20 27.17 27.58
CA ILE A 255 -25.56 26.71 27.32
C ILE A 255 -26.13 26.24 28.65
N ASP A 256 -26.82 27.16 29.33
CA ASP A 256 -27.68 26.87 30.47
C ASP A 256 -28.71 25.84 29.99
N ILE A 257 -28.41 24.55 30.16
CA ILE A 257 -29.33 23.45 29.84
C ILE A 257 -30.51 23.63 30.79
N LEU A 258 -31.53 24.32 30.29
CA LEU A 258 -32.75 24.60 31.02
C LEU A 258 -33.33 23.27 31.51
N ASP A 259 -33.63 23.26 32.81
CA ASP A 259 -34.19 22.15 33.56
C ASP A 259 -35.21 21.36 32.73
N SER A 260 -34.99 20.06 32.70
CA SER A 260 -35.63 19.07 31.86
C SER A 260 -37.14 18.92 32.14
N GLU A 261 -37.98 19.74 31.53
CA GLU A 261 -39.37 19.37 31.20
C GLU A 261 -39.73 20.02 29.86
N SER A 262 -39.76 19.22 28.79
CA SER A 262 -40.06 19.62 27.40
C SER A 262 -39.12 20.66 26.78
N ILE A 263 -38.08 20.19 26.09
CA ILE A 263 -37.34 21.00 25.12
C ILE A 263 -38.26 21.16 23.90
N ASP A 264 -38.85 22.35 23.76
CA ASP A 264 -39.54 22.75 22.52
C ASP A 264 -38.48 23.11 21.47
N ILE A 265 -38.32 22.24 20.48
CA ILE A 265 -37.32 22.38 19.41
C ILE A 265 -37.50 23.69 18.62
N GLU A 266 -38.72 24.24 18.55
CA GLU A 266 -38.97 25.55 17.93
C GLU A 266 -38.23 26.70 18.62
N ILE A 267 -38.03 26.64 19.95
CA ILE A 267 -37.33 27.69 20.71
C ILE A 267 -35.82 27.64 20.44
N LEU A 268 -35.25 26.44 20.31
CA LEU A 268 -33.83 26.25 19.99
C LEU A 268 -33.49 26.74 18.58
N VAL A 269 -34.41 26.57 17.63
CA VAL A 269 -34.21 27.01 16.24
C VAL A 269 -34.16 28.54 16.14
N ASP A 270 -35.01 29.26 16.87
CA ASP A 270 -35.01 30.73 16.89
C ASP A 270 -33.73 31.30 17.54
N GLU A 271 -33.23 30.70 18.63
CA GLU A 271 -31.98 31.15 19.26
C GLU A 271 -30.74 30.86 18.41
N ILE A 272 -30.71 29.73 17.69
CA ILE A 272 -29.62 29.40 16.77
C ILE A 272 -29.63 30.30 15.53
N SER A 273 -30.81 30.68 15.03
CA SER A 273 -30.96 31.61 13.91
C SER A 273 -30.46 33.02 14.25
N ASP A 274 -30.72 33.49 15.48
CA ASP A 274 -30.22 34.78 15.97
C ASP A 274 -28.68 34.80 16.14
N LEU A 275 -28.05 33.65 16.41
CA LEU A 275 -26.59 33.50 16.55
C LEU A 275 -25.88 33.29 15.20
N MET A 276 -26.55 32.71 14.20
CA MET A 276 -25.99 32.37 12.89
C MET A 276 -26.98 32.66 11.75
N PRO A 277 -27.09 33.93 11.31
CA PRO A 277 -28.10 34.34 10.31
C PRO A 277 -27.88 33.75 8.91
N ASP A 278 -26.68 33.21 8.63
CA ASP A 278 -26.38 32.55 7.34
C ASP A 278 -26.79 31.06 7.32
N PHE A 279 -27.28 30.51 8.45
CA PHE A 279 -27.66 29.10 8.61
C PHE A 279 -29.14 28.81 8.25
N GLU A 280 -29.95 29.84 7.98
CA GLU A 280 -31.39 29.73 7.69
C GLU A 280 -31.71 28.80 6.50
N GLY A 281 -30.77 28.59 5.58
CA GLY A 281 -30.95 27.72 4.42
C GLY A 281 -31.07 26.22 4.76
N GLU A 282 -30.33 25.77 5.78
CA GLU A 282 -30.23 24.33 6.13
C GLU A 282 -31.33 23.88 7.11
N ILE A 283 -31.89 24.81 7.90
CA ILE A 283 -32.95 24.51 8.88
C ILE A 283 -34.24 24.04 8.19
N SER A 284 -34.55 24.61 7.02
CA SER A 284 -35.68 24.18 6.18
C SER A 284 -35.51 22.74 5.66
N GLU A 285 -34.28 22.30 5.41
CA GLU A 285 -34.01 20.95 4.93
C GLU A 285 -34.05 19.93 6.07
N ILE A 286 -33.58 20.32 7.27
CA ILE A 286 -33.70 19.51 8.49
C ILE A 286 -35.17 19.21 8.81
N SER A 287 -36.06 20.19 8.70
CA SER A 287 -37.52 19.99 8.90
C SER A 287 -38.13 18.96 7.92
N GLN A 288 -37.66 18.94 6.67
CA GLN A 288 -38.12 17.97 5.66
C GLN A 288 -37.57 16.56 5.86
N ILE A 289 -36.33 16.43 6.34
CA ILE A 289 -35.69 15.13 6.60
C ILE A 289 -36.41 14.37 7.73
N PHE A 290 -36.89 15.09 8.74
CA PHE A 290 -37.58 14.46 9.89
C PHE A 290 -39.10 14.25 9.71
N GLY A 291 -39.67 14.58 8.54
CA GLY A 291 -41.06 14.26 8.23
C GLY A 291 -42.07 14.83 9.23
N PHE A 292 -41.81 16.02 9.78
CA PHE A 292 -42.79 16.75 10.57
C PHE A 292 -43.84 17.32 9.60
N ASP A 293 -44.79 16.46 9.21
CA ASP A 293 -46.03 16.88 8.56
C ASP A 293 -46.67 17.97 9.42
N GLU A 294 -46.88 19.12 8.80
CA GLU A 294 -47.77 20.22 9.14
C GLU A 294 -48.88 19.81 10.13
N MET A 295 -48.59 19.80 11.44
CA MET A 295 -49.60 19.55 12.46
C MET A 295 -50.19 20.89 12.91
N VAL A 296 -51.04 21.44 12.06
CA VAL A 296 -51.96 22.52 12.45
C VAL A 296 -52.89 21.99 13.54
N ILE A 297 -52.85 22.54 14.76
CA ILE A 297 -54.02 22.59 15.65
C ILE A 297 -54.07 23.93 16.41
N GLU A 298 -55.06 24.75 16.02
CA GLU A 298 -55.84 25.83 16.68
C GLU A 298 -55.19 26.83 17.66
#